data_AF-A0ABC8V507-F1
#
_entry.id   AF-A0ABC8V507-F1
#
_cell.length_a   1.000
_cell.length_b   1.000
_cell.length_c   1.000
_cell.angle_alpha   90.00
_cell.angle_beta   90.00
_cell.angle_gamma   90.00
#
_symmetry.space_group_name_H-M   'P 1'
#
loop_
_entity.id
_entity.type
_entity.pdbx_description
1 polymer ?
#
loop_
_entity_poly.entity_id
_entity_poly.type
_entity_poly.pdbx_seq_one_letter_code
_entity_poly.pdbx_strand_id
1 'polypeptide(L)'
;MENMAKQFPGVFSGYTLQVMESHQAGKLDTSGTAKAVISYFQKLGVSFEVDQVKKIRDPKQQIEMVGVPKEYLSCHAFHMYHLESPDKIVSFEFQHNVCGRSIPAEGTIDAAIFLAKKVQSKADKFIYDGIDVLLESAMR
;
A
#
# COMPACT_ATOMS: atom_id res chain seq x y z
N MET A 1 0.72 8.13 -4.05
CA MET A 1 -0.04 7.55 -5.18
C MET A 1 -1.36 8.27 -5.43
N GLU A 2 -2.19 8.52 -4.41
CA GLU A 2 -3.46 9.25 -4.59
C GLU A 2 -3.30 10.61 -5.27
N ASN A 3 -2.37 11.46 -4.80
CA ASN A 3 -2.13 12.77 -5.40
C ASN A 3 -1.68 12.68 -6.87
N MET A 4 -0.84 11.69 -7.19
CA MET A 4 -0.41 11.43 -8.57
C MET A 4 -1.60 11.07 -9.47
N ALA A 5 -2.49 10.19 -8.99
CA ALA A 5 -3.70 9.82 -9.71
C ALA A 5 -4.70 10.97 -9.90
N LYS A 6 -4.72 11.94 -8.97
CA LYS A 6 -5.51 13.17 -9.12
C LYS A 6 -4.89 14.15 -10.14
N GLN A 7 -3.57 14.28 -10.15
CA GLN A 7 -2.86 15.26 -10.97
C GLN A 7 -2.66 14.82 -12.42
N PHE A 8 -2.48 13.51 -12.66
CA PHE A 8 -2.14 12.96 -13.97
C PHE A 8 -3.10 11.84 -14.40
N PRO A 9 -4.42 12.11 -14.51
CA PRO A 9 -5.39 11.09 -14.90
C PRO A 9 -5.04 10.52 -16.29
N GLY A 10 -5.14 9.21 -16.43
CA GLY A 10 -4.88 8.53 -17.72
C GLY A 10 -3.42 8.42 -18.16
N VAL A 11 -2.43 8.81 -17.36
CA VAL A 11 -1.01 8.77 -17.76
C VAL A 11 -0.48 7.36 -18.10
N PHE A 12 -1.09 6.32 -17.56
CA PHE A 12 -0.80 4.90 -17.84
C PHE A 12 -1.87 4.26 -18.74
N SER A 13 -2.62 5.03 -19.52
CA SER A 13 -3.59 4.48 -20.47
C SER A 13 -2.90 3.52 -21.44
N GLY A 14 -3.46 2.31 -21.58
CA GLY A 14 -2.91 1.23 -22.40
C GLY A 14 -1.88 0.34 -21.70
N TYR A 15 -1.34 0.74 -20.54
CA TYR A 15 -0.47 -0.16 -19.77
C TYR A 15 -1.27 -1.31 -19.16
N THR A 16 -0.60 -2.46 -19.00
CA THR A 16 -1.15 -3.60 -18.26
C THR A 16 -0.68 -3.54 -16.81
N LEU A 17 -1.57 -3.80 -15.86
CA LEU A 17 -1.25 -3.90 -14.43
C LEU A 17 -1.31 -5.36 -13.97
N GLN A 18 -0.29 -5.79 -13.25
CA GLN A 18 -0.28 -7.03 -12.48
C GLN A 18 -0.14 -6.68 -11.00
N VAL A 19 -0.96 -7.32 -10.15
CA VAL A 19 -0.93 -7.10 -8.71
C VAL A 19 -0.79 -8.42 -7.99
N MET A 20 0.20 -8.49 -7.10
CA MET A 20 0.41 -9.62 -6.21
C MET A 20 0.38 -9.12 -4.77
N GLU A 21 -0.28 -9.86 -3.89
CA GLU A 21 -0.17 -9.63 -2.44
C GLU A 21 0.02 -10.93 -1.67
N SER A 22 0.79 -10.83 -0.58
CA SER A 22 1.01 -11.91 0.37
C SER A 22 0.66 -11.44 1.78
N HIS A 23 -0.23 -12.20 2.41
CA HIS A 23 -0.73 -12.03 3.78
C HIS A 23 -0.89 -13.43 4.40
N GLN A 24 -1.22 -13.50 5.69
CA GLN A 24 -1.44 -14.76 6.40
C GLN A 24 -2.47 -15.64 5.67
N ALA A 25 -2.34 -16.97 5.80
CA ALA A 25 -3.21 -17.94 5.12
C ALA A 25 -4.72 -17.70 5.35
N GLY A 26 -5.11 -17.22 6.54
CA GLY A 26 -6.51 -16.90 6.86
C GLY A 26 -7.06 -15.60 6.26
N LYS A 27 -6.22 -14.76 5.64
CA LYS A 27 -6.63 -13.48 5.03
C LYS A 27 -7.16 -13.70 3.61
N LEU A 28 -8.44 -14.05 3.48
CA LEU A 28 -9.04 -14.45 2.20
C LEU A 28 -9.32 -13.28 1.24
N ASP A 29 -9.61 -12.10 1.80
CA ASP A 29 -9.93 -10.88 1.07
C ASP A 29 -8.68 -10.10 0.67
N THR A 30 -8.78 -9.38 -0.45
CA THR A 30 -7.76 -8.42 -0.88
C THR A 30 -7.65 -7.30 0.15
N SER A 31 -6.43 -6.96 0.56
CA SER A 31 -6.22 -5.93 1.57
C SER A 31 -6.78 -4.55 1.16
N GLY A 32 -7.25 -3.78 2.15
CA GLY A 32 -7.76 -2.42 1.91
C GLY A 32 -6.74 -1.51 1.22
N THR A 33 -5.46 -1.62 1.61
CA THR A 33 -4.35 -0.91 0.97
C THR A 33 -4.23 -1.26 -0.51
N ALA A 34 -4.26 -2.54 -0.88
CA ALA A 34 -4.19 -2.95 -2.27
C ALA A 34 -5.38 -2.42 -3.08
N LYS A 35 -6.61 -2.51 -2.54
CA LYS A 35 -7.80 -1.95 -3.18
C LYS A 35 -7.67 -0.44 -3.44
N ALA A 36 -7.18 0.31 -2.46
CA ALA A 36 -6.95 1.74 -2.60
C ALA A 36 -5.90 2.03 -3.69
N VAL A 37 -4.77 1.32 -3.67
CA VAL A 37 -3.71 1.48 -4.67
C VAL A 37 -4.19 1.12 -6.08
N ILE A 38 -4.93 0.03 -6.24
CA ILE A 38 -5.57 -0.35 -7.52
C ILE A 38 -6.50 0.77 -8.00
N SER A 39 -7.32 1.34 -7.13
CA SER A 39 -8.20 2.45 -7.50
C SER A 39 -7.44 3.68 -8.01
N TYR A 40 -6.20 3.90 -7.54
CA TYR A 40 -5.34 4.97 -8.03
C TYR A 40 -4.78 4.63 -9.41
N PHE A 41 -4.35 3.39 -9.64
CA PHE A 41 -3.95 2.95 -10.98
C PHE A 41 -5.09 3.02 -11.99
N GLN A 42 -6.32 2.63 -11.61
CA GLN A 42 -7.50 2.78 -12.46
C GLN A 42 -7.71 4.24 -12.89
N LYS A 43 -7.59 5.20 -11.96
CA LYS A 43 -7.63 6.64 -12.27
C LYS A 43 -6.46 7.09 -13.17
N LEU A 44 -5.31 6.43 -13.04
CA LEU A 44 -4.17 6.65 -13.93
C LEU A 44 -4.34 5.99 -15.31
N GLY A 45 -5.45 5.29 -15.58
CA GLY A 45 -5.84 4.84 -16.92
C GLY A 45 -5.69 3.34 -17.20
N VAL A 46 -5.30 2.52 -16.22
CA VAL A 46 -5.25 1.06 -16.43
C VAL A 46 -6.63 0.42 -16.21
N SER A 47 -6.92 -0.63 -16.97
CA SER A 47 -8.09 -1.48 -16.75
C SER A 47 -7.69 -2.67 -15.88
N PHE A 48 -8.20 -2.74 -14.65
CA PHE A 48 -7.87 -3.82 -13.71
C PHE A 48 -9.03 -4.05 -12.75
N GLU A 49 -9.42 -5.31 -12.55
CA GLU A 49 -10.45 -5.71 -11.59
C GLU A 49 -9.83 -6.32 -10.34
N VAL A 50 -10.42 -6.08 -9.17
CA VAL A 50 -9.85 -6.47 -7.86
C VAL A 50 -9.76 -8.00 -7.69
N ASP A 51 -10.58 -8.76 -8.41
CA ASP A 51 -10.54 -10.23 -8.44
C ASP A 51 -9.31 -10.78 -9.18
N GLN A 52 -8.67 -9.97 -10.04
CA GLN A 52 -7.43 -10.32 -10.74
C GLN A 52 -6.19 -10.29 -9.83
N VAL A 53 -6.31 -9.81 -8.59
CA VAL A 53 -5.19 -9.76 -7.64
C VAL A 53 -4.72 -11.18 -7.30
N LYS A 54 -3.43 -11.45 -7.56
CA LYS A 54 -2.79 -12.72 -7.20
C LYS A 54 -2.49 -12.75 -5.70
N LYS A 55 -3.37 -13.42 -4.94
CA LYS A 55 -3.26 -13.59 -3.49
C LYS A 55 -2.41 -14.82 -3.16
N ILE A 56 -1.18 -14.62 -2.71
CA ILE A 56 -0.30 -15.70 -2.26
C ILE A 56 -0.55 -15.99 -0.79
N ARG A 57 -1.01 -17.20 -0.50
CA ARG A 57 -1.38 -17.67 0.84
C ARG A 57 -0.73 -18.99 1.22
N ASP A 58 -0.21 -19.72 0.23
CA ASP A 58 0.54 -20.96 0.46
C ASP A 58 1.91 -20.63 1.10
N PRO A 59 2.21 -21.11 2.32
CA PRO A 59 3.42 -20.75 3.04
C PRO A 59 4.71 -21.04 2.26
N LYS A 60 4.72 -22.12 1.45
CA LYS A 60 5.89 -22.46 0.64
C LYS A 60 6.12 -21.40 -0.45
N GLN A 61 5.08 -21.02 -1.19
CA GLN A 61 5.16 -19.91 -2.16
C GLN A 61 5.50 -18.56 -1.49
N GLN A 62 5.02 -18.31 -0.27
CA GLN A 62 5.34 -17.08 0.45
C GLN A 62 6.83 -16.96 0.76
N ILE A 63 7.48 -18.06 1.14
CA ILE A 63 8.93 -18.08 1.38
C ILE A 63 9.68 -18.06 0.04
N GLU A 64 9.40 -19.01 -0.84
CA GLU A 64 10.25 -19.30 -2.01
C GLU A 64 10.07 -18.30 -3.16
N MET A 65 8.85 -17.81 -3.38
CA MET A 65 8.53 -16.92 -4.50
C MET A 65 8.40 -15.46 -4.06
N VAL A 66 7.79 -15.20 -2.90
CA VAL A 66 7.57 -13.81 -2.43
C VAL A 66 8.74 -13.31 -1.56
N GLY A 67 9.52 -14.21 -0.96
CA GLY A 67 10.64 -13.84 -0.09
C GLY A 67 10.23 -13.41 1.32
N VAL A 68 9.07 -13.88 1.82
CA VAL A 68 8.65 -13.64 3.21
C VAL A 68 9.55 -14.44 4.16
N PRO A 69 10.22 -13.81 5.14
CA PRO A 69 11.00 -14.55 6.13
C PRO A 69 10.09 -15.48 6.96
N LYS A 70 10.58 -16.67 7.27
CA LYS A 70 9.78 -17.76 7.87
C LYS A 70 9.14 -17.35 9.20
N GLU A 71 9.86 -16.57 10.00
CA GLU A 71 9.41 -16.04 11.28
C GLU A 71 8.23 -15.05 11.18
N TYR A 72 8.00 -14.47 9.99
CA TYR A 72 6.94 -13.48 9.76
C TYR A 72 5.75 -14.02 8.97
N LEU A 73 5.68 -15.32 8.63
CA LEU A 73 4.55 -15.92 7.90
C LEU A 73 3.18 -15.72 8.56
N SER A 74 3.16 -15.62 9.89
CA SER A 74 1.95 -15.35 10.67
C SER A 74 1.65 -13.85 10.82
N CYS A 75 2.55 -12.97 10.36
CA CYS A 75 2.46 -11.54 10.55
C CYS A 75 3.28 -10.77 9.49
N HIS A 76 2.77 -10.68 8.27
CA HIS A 76 3.35 -9.89 7.19
C HIS A 76 2.28 -9.27 6.29
N ALA A 77 2.69 -8.27 5.52
CA ALA A 77 1.93 -7.69 4.42
C ALA A 77 2.90 -7.27 3.32
N PHE A 78 2.95 -8.06 2.23
CA PHE A 78 3.83 -7.79 1.08
C PHE A 78 2.96 -7.55 -0.13
N HIS A 79 3.22 -6.49 -0.88
CA HIS A 79 2.51 -6.22 -2.12
C HIS A 79 3.45 -5.75 -3.21
N MET A 80 3.17 -6.20 -4.43
CA MET A 80 3.87 -5.81 -5.63
C MET A 80 2.86 -5.41 -6.71
N TYR A 81 3.14 -4.27 -7.36
CA TYR A 81 2.36 -3.71 -8.45
C TYR A 81 3.29 -3.52 -9.64
N HIS A 82 3.05 -4.26 -10.71
CA HIS A 82 3.87 -4.23 -11.92
C HIS A 82 3.08 -3.65 -13.09
N LEU A 83 3.59 -2.60 -13.71
CA LEU A 83 3.04 -1.98 -14.91
C LEU A 83 3.96 -2.29 -16.09
N GLU A 84 3.38 -2.63 -17.23
CA GLU A 84 4.10 -2.87 -18.49
C GLU A 84 3.43 -2.10 -19.64
N SER A 85 4.24 -1.44 -20.48
CA SER A 85 3.75 -0.71 -21.65
C SER A 85 3.25 -1.65 -22.76
N PRO A 86 2.36 -1.19 -23.67
CA PRO A 86 1.83 -2.03 -24.75
C PRO A 86 2.89 -2.74 -25.62
N ASP A 87 4.01 -2.06 -25.86
CA ASP A 87 5.15 -2.53 -26.65
C ASP A 87 6.19 -3.30 -25.82
N LYS A 88 5.95 -3.44 -24.51
CA LYS A 88 6.78 -4.19 -23.54
C LYS A 88 8.20 -3.68 -23.35
N ILE A 89 8.47 -2.42 -23.69
CA ILE A 89 9.80 -1.82 -23.51
C ILE A 89 9.92 -0.99 -22.23
N VAL A 90 8.80 -0.67 -21.58
CA VAL A 90 8.77 0.06 -20.31
C VAL A 90 8.10 -0.79 -19.24
N SER A 91 8.79 -0.91 -18.10
CA SER A 91 8.31 -1.63 -16.92
C SER A 91 8.47 -0.74 -15.68
N PHE A 92 7.42 -0.67 -14.86
CA PHE A 92 7.49 -0.08 -13.52
C PHE A 92 7.10 -1.13 -12.49
N GLU A 93 7.82 -1.16 -11.37
CA GLU A 93 7.48 -2.01 -10.24
C GLU A 93 7.45 -1.17 -8.96
N PHE A 94 6.38 -1.35 -8.19
CA PHE A 94 6.24 -0.77 -6.85
C PHE A 94 6.07 -1.91 -5.87
N GLN A 95 6.89 -1.92 -4.82
CA GLN A 95 6.80 -2.91 -3.77
C GLN A 95 6.81 -2.24 -2.40
N HIS A 96 5.98 -2.75 -1.49
CA HIS A 96 6.07 -2.45 -0.07
C HIS A 96 5.86 -3.72 0.75
N ASN A 97 6.82 -3.99 1.64
CA ASN A 97 6.88 -5.22 2.42
C ASN A 97 6.97 -4.87 3.90
N VAL A 98 6.03 -5.39 4.68
CA VAL A 98 5.99 -5.20 6.13
C VAL A 98 6.11 -6.55 6.80
N CYS A 99 7.09 -6.65 7.69
CA CYS A 99 7.28 -7.77 8.60
C CYS A 99 6.86 -7.38 10.01
N GLY A 100 6.06 -8.21 10.67
CA GLY A 100 5.63 -8.00 12.04
C GLY A 100 4.71 -6.80 12.23
N ARG A 101 4.86 -6.09 13.36
CA ARG A 101 3.96 -5.01 13.80
C ARG A 101 4.70 -3.73 14.20
N SER A 102 6.00 -3.61 13.93
CA SER A 102 6.78 -2.43 14.30
C SER A 102 6.23 -1.16 13.64
N ILE A 103 6.06 -1.18 12.31
CA ILE A 103 5.55 -0.03 11.54
C ILE A 103 4.20 0.49 12.04
N PRO A 104 3.14 -0.34 12.22
CA PRO A 104 1.90 0.17 12.78
C PRO A 104 2.03 0.65 14.24
N ALA A 105 2.92 0.05 15.03
CA ALA A 105 3.17 0.52 16.40
C ALA A 105 3.85 1.90 16.43
N GLU A 106 4.90 2.09 15.64
CA GLU A 106 5.61 3.37 15.49
C GLU A 106 4.68 4.46 14.95
N GLY A 107 3.90 4.15 13.91
CA GLY A 107 2.91 5.10 13.38
C GLY A 107 1.83 5.49 14.39
N THR A 108 1.46 4.58 15.31
CA THR A 108 0.52 4.89 16.40
C THR A 108 1.16 5.85 17.43
N ILE A 109 2.44 5.66 17.74
CA ILE A 109 3.19 6.56 18.64
C ILE A 109 3.28 7.96 18.01
N ASP A 110 3.63 8.06 16.73
CA ASP A 110 3.69 9.33 16.03
C ASP A 110 2.32 10.03 15.99
N ALA A 111 1.24 9.29 15.73
CA ALA A 111 -0.11 9.83 15.77
C ALA A 111 -0.50 10.34 17.17
N ALA A 112 -0.11 9.64 18.24
CA ALA A 112 -0.35 10.07 19.61
C ALA A 112 0.42 11.37 19.95
N ILE A 113 1.69 11.47 19.53
CA ILE A 113 2.50 12.67 19.70
C ILE A 113 1.91 13.84 18.92
N PHE A 114 1.52 13.61 17.67
CA PHE A 114 0.84 14.59 16.82
C PHE A 114 -0.43 15.11 17.51
N LEU A 115 -1.30 14.20 17.97
CA LEU A 115 -2.57 14.58 18.59
C LEU A 115 -2.36 15.36 19.89
N ALA A 116 -1.38 14.96 20.71
CA ALA A 116 -1.02 15.70 21.92
C ALA A 116 -0.63 17.15 21.62
N LYS A 117 0.14 17.40 20.54
CA LYS A 117 0.48 18.76 20.10
C LYS A 117 -0.76 19.55 19.63
N LYS A 118 -1.69 18.92 18.91
CA LYS A 118 -2.94 19.57 18.48
C LYS A 118 -3.82 19.98 19.66
N VAL A 119 -3.89 19.14 20.69
CA VAL A 119 -4.59 19.47 21.94
C VAL A 119 -3.90 20.64 22.66
N GLN A 120 -2.56 20.59 22.81
CA GLN A 120 -1.81 21.63 23.51
C GLN A 120 -1.91 22.99 22.82
N SER A 121 -1.91 23.00 21.49
CA SER A 121 -2.05 24.22 20.67
C SER A 121 -3.51 24.70 20.53
N LYS A 122 -4.49 23.97 21.08
CA LYS A 122 -5.93 24.26 20.95
C LYS A 122 -6.35 24.43 19.48
N ALA A 123 -5.90 23.52 18.62
CA ALA A 123 -6.23 23.55 17.20
C ALA A 123 -7.75 23.44 16.98
N ASP A 124 -8.28 24.20 16.00
CA ASP A 124 -9.72 24.23 15.70
C ASP A 124 -10.24 22.93 15.05
N LYS A 125 -9.35 22.14 14.42
CA LYS A 125 -9.67 20.85 13.83
C LYS A 125 -9.65 19.75 14.92
N PHE A 126 -10.66 18.88 14.91
CA PHE A 126 -10.84 17.84 15.93
C PHE A 126 -10.65 16.39 15.43
N ILE A 127 -10.86 16.15 14.14
CA ILE A 127 -10.73 14.81 13.54
C ILE A 127 -9.58 14.85 12.55
N TYR A 128 -8.63 13.93 12.69
CA TYR A 128 -7.42 13.84 11.89
C TYR A 128 -7.24 12.43 11.32
N ASP A 129 -6.49 12.32 10.24
CA ASP A 129 -6.12 11.04 9.62
C ASP A 129 -4.60 10.85 9.51
N GLY A 130 -4.16 9.77 8.87
CA GLY A 130 -2.74 9.48 8.68
C GLY A 130 -2.00 10.50 7.79
N ILE A 131 -2.70 11.17 6.87
CA ILE A 131 -2.10 12.20 6.00
C ILE A 131 -1.82 13.45 6.83
N ASP A 132 -2.74 13.84 7.72
CA ASP A 132 -2.50 14.95 8.65
C ASP A 132 -1.24 14.73 9.50
N VAL A 133 -1.07 13.50 10.03
CA VAL A 133 0.12 13.13 10.80
C VAL A 133 1.39 13.22 9.95
N LEU A 134 1.37 12.67 8.73
CA LEU A 134 2.52 12.65 7.82
C LEU A 134 2.97 14.04 7.37
N LEU A 135 2.02 14.95 7.08
CA LEU A 135 2.34 16.31 6.63
C LEU A 135 3.03 17.13 7.72
N GLU A 136 2.78 16.83 8.99
CA GLU A 136 3.42 17.51 10.11
C GLU A 136 4.71 16.83 10.57
N SER A 137 4.79 15.50 10.48
CA SER A 137 6.00 14.74 10.82
C SER A 137 7.13 14.91 9.81
N ALA A 138 6.83 15.34 8.58
CA ALA A 138 7.82 15.79 7.59
C ALA A 138 8.65 17.02 8.04
N MET A 139 8.33 17.62 9.20
CA MET A 139 9.09 18.70 9.82
C MET A 139 9.99 18.23 10.99
N ARG A 140 10.33 16.93 11.06
CA ARG A 140 11.39 16.40 11.95
C ARG A 140 12.70 16.22 11.20
#